data_AF-A0A8J5NGV9-F1
#
_entry.id   AF-A0A8J5NGV9-F1
#
_cell.length_a   1.000
_cell.length_b   1.000
_cell.length_c   1.000
_cell.angle_alpha   90.00
_cell.angle_beta   90.00
_cell.angle_gamma   90.00
#
_symmetry.space_group_name_H-M   'P 1'
#
loop_
_entity.id
_entity.type
_entity.pdbx_description
1 polymer ?
#
loop_
_entity_poly.entity_id
_entity_poly.type
_entity_poly.pdbx_seq_one_letter_code
_entity_poly.pdbx_strand_id
1 'polypeptide(L)'
;MLAHPHRDPNQLRKVNGVEYASYALAAEFCYGNHQHPDDYYGTPNTEERRPDPDQFEREFHEPDLVEEDWLELARQLPDCPPSQEAMDLLGRRDIDIQYDWTPHVGRYADPGIVQGDYWRQRIEQDRLDMDVEDLPLEVRDTLNPEQRIVYDTFVGHFQCGSEEQNSTPR
;
A
#
# COMPACT_ATOMS: atom_id res chain seq x y z
N MET A 1 14.58 -9.70 -2.28
CA MET A 1 15.40 -9.13 -1.20
C MET A 1 16.13 -7.92 -1.75
N LEU A 2 15.68 -6.71 -1.41
CA LEU A 2 16.40 -5.50 -1.75
C LEU A 2 17.64 -5.46 -0.84
N ALA A 3 18.83 -5.68 -1.43
CA ALA A 3 20.08 -5.64 -0.71
C ALA A 3 20.41 -4.19 -0.39
N HIS A 4 19.85 -3.66 0.71
CA HIS A 4 20.24 -2.34 1.19
C HIS A 4 21.71 -2.42 1.68
N PRO A 5 22.59 -1.51 1.23
CA PRO A 5 24.01 -1.51 1.62
C PRO A 5 24.23 -1.37 3.14
N HIS A 6 23.23 -0.84 3.85
CA HIS A 6 23.29 -0.57 5.28
C HIS A 6 22.40 -1.55 6.05
N ARG A 7 22.97 -2.17 7.09
CA ARG A 7 22.26 -3.08 8.01
C ARG A 7 21.89 -2.43 9.34
N ASP A 8 22.45 -1.26 9.64
CA ASP A 8 22.25 -0.49 10.87
C ASP A 8 21.96 0.97 10.51
N PRO A 9 20.88 1.59 11.03
CA PRO A 9 20.56 2.99 10.77
C PRO A 9 21.71 3.96 11.08
N ASN A 10 22.55 3.68 12.08
CA ASN A 10 23.69 4.53 12.42
C ASN A 10 24.72 4.63 11.27
N GLN A 11 24.71 3.67 10.34
CA GLN A 11 25.57 3.71 9.15
C GLN A 11 25.16 4.83 8.19
N LEU A 12 23.93 5.34 8.25
CA LEU A 12 23.48 6.48 7.44
C LEU A 12 24.14 7.80 7.86
N ARG A 13 24.70 7.87 9.07
CA ARG A 13 25.53 9.02 9.50
C ARG A 13 26.93 8.98 8.91
N LYS A 14 27.29 7.92 8.18
CA LYS A 14 28.61 7.76 7.57
C LYS A 14 28.51 7.89 6.06
N VAL A 15 28.97 9.03 5.53
CA VAL A 15 29.02 9.29 4.08
C VAL A 15 30.48 9.30 3.66
N ASN A 16 30.86 8.44 2.70
CA ASN A 16 32.24 8.31 2.21
C ASN A 16 33.29 8.10 3.33
N GLY A 17 32.91 7.42 4.42
CA GLY A 17 33.80 7.15 5.57
C GLY A 17 33.91 8.29 6.59
N VAL A 18 33.22 9.41 6.38
CA VAL A 18 33.14 10.52 7.34
C VAL A 18 31.87 10.38 8.17
N GLU A 19 32.00 10.43 9.49
CA GLU A 19 30.88 10.34 10.43
C GLU A 19 30.36 11.72 10.81
N TYR A 20 29.08 11.97 10.58
CA TYR A 20 28.41 13.24 10.84
C TYR A 20 27.71 13.22 12.21
N ALA A 21 27.59 14.38 12.84
CA ALA A 21 27.01 14.51 14.19
C ALA A 21 25.51 14.19 14.25
N SER A 22 24.78 14.32 13.14
CA SER A 22 23.36 14.00 13.03
C SER A 22 23.03 13.48 11.63
N TYR A 23 21.87 12.83 11.49
CA TYR A 23 21.33 12.41 10.20
C TYR A 23 21.07 13.58 9.26
N ALA A 24 20.57 14.71 9.79
CA ALA A 24 20.33 15.92 9.01
C ALA A 24 21.62 16.44 8.35
N LEU A 25 22.73 16.49 9.08
CA LEU A 25 24.02 16.94 8.54
C LEU A 25 24.57 15.97 7.47
N ALA A 26 24.39 14.65 7.67
CA ALA A 26 24.75 13.66 6.66
C ALA A 26 23.89 13.82 5.39
N ALA A 27 22.59 14.06 5.54
CA ALA A 27 21.64 14.25 4.45
C ALA A 27 21.90 15.54 3.66
N GLU A 28 22.15 16.66 4.35
CA GLU A 28 22.52 17.94 3.70
C GLU A 28 23.81 17.79 2.88
N PHE A 29 24.81 17.10 3.43
CA PHE A 29 26.04 16.81 2.70
C PHE A 29 25.80 15.92 1.49
N CYS A 30 24.99 14.86 1.62
CA CYS A 30 24.63 14.00 0.50
C CYS A 30 23.92 14.79 -0.59
N TYR A 31 22.90 15.56 -0.23
CA TYR A 31 22.10 16.35 -1.16
C TYR A 31 22.95 17.39 -1.90
N GLY A 32 23.81 18.12 -1.19
CA GLY A 32 24.68 19.14 -1.78
C GLY A 32 25.80 18.59 -2.68
N ASN A 33 26.22 17.34 -2.46
CA ASN A 33 27.25 16.67 -3.26
C ASN A 33 26.68 15.57 -4.15
N HIS A 34 25.35 15.49 -4.27
CA HIS A 34 24.68 14.46 -5.05
C HIS A 34 24.99 14.70 -6.53
N GLN A 35 25.75 13.77 -7.12
CA GLN A 35 25.99 13.73 -8.55
C GLN A 35 25.61 12.33 -9.02
N HIS A 36 24.59 12.27 -9.84
CA HIS A 36 24.22 11.07 -10.58
C HIS A 36 24.01 11.48 -12.04
N PRO A 37 24.25 10.56 -12.99
CA PRO A 37 23.68 10.70 -14.33
C PRO A 37 22.17 10.88 -14.21
N ASP A 38 21.56 11.58 -15.17
CA ASP A 38 20.11 11.74 -15.21
C ASP A 38 19.44 10.36 -15.09
N ASP A 39 18.79 10.14 -13.95
CA ASP A 39 18.14 8.88 -13.61
C ASP A 39 16.64 8.93 -13.90
N TYR A 40 16.16 10.03 -14.52
CA TYR A 40 14.77 10.29 -14.86
C TYR A 40 13.81 10.38 -13.64
N TYR A 41 14.34 10.40 -12.41
CA TYR A 41 13.57 10.60 -11.17
C TYR A 41 13.74 12.01 -10.59
N GLY A 42 14.33 12.94 -11.35
CA GLY A 42 14.46 14.34 -11.00
C GLY A 42 13.14 15.12 -11.07
N THR A 43 13.22 16.45 -10.89
CA THR A 43 12.06 17.33 -11.10
C THR A 43 11.53 17.16 -12.54
N PRO A 44 10.23 16.84 -12.72
CA PRO A 44 9.66 16.67 -14.05
C PRO A 44 9.97 17.90 -14.89
N ASN A 45 10.58 17.70 -16.05
CA ASN A 45 10.71 18.78 -17.02
C ASN A 45 9.28 19.20 -17.41
N THR A 46 8.89 20.44 -17.09
CA THR A 46 7.54 20.97 -17.36
C THR A 46 7.24 21.11 -18.86
N GLU A 47 8.25 20.98 -19.71
CA GLU A 47 8.06 20.78 -21.14
C GLU A 47 7.70 19.30 -21.34
N GLU A 48 6.43 19.01 -21.65
CA GLU A 48 5.96 17.70 -22.13
C GLU A 48 6.76 17.29 -23.37
N ARG A 49 7.95 16.73 -23.16
CA ARG A 49 8.64 15.96 -24.18
C ARG A 49 7.81 14.72 -24.40
N ARG A 50 7.02 14.73 -25.48
CA ARG A 50 6.58 13.47 -26.08
C ARG A 50 7.83 12.61 -26.24
N PRO A 51 7.84 11.39 -25.68
CA PRO A 51 9.00 10.52 -25.82
C PRO A 51 9.31 10.34 -27.30
N ASP A 52 10.60 10.40 -27.65
CA ASP A 52 11.04 10.01 -28.99
C ASP A 52 10.57 8.57 -29.24
N PRO A 53 10.09 8.24 -30.45
CA PRO A 53 9.59 6.90 -30.74
C PRO A 53 10.69 5.87 -30.50
N ASP A 54 10.46 4.94 -29.57
CA ASP A 54 11.42 3.93 -29.17
C ASP A 54 11.71 2.98 -30.35
N GLN A 55 12.94 2.98 -30.82
CA GLN A 55 13.40 2.12 -31.93
C GLN A 55 13.42 0.61 -31.58
N PHE A 56 13.31 0.25 -30.29
CA PHE A 56 13.31 -1.13 -29.80
C PHE A 56 11.90 -1.66 -29.51
N GLU A 57 10.91 -0.77 -29.32
CA GLU A 57 9.51 -1.17 -29.34
C GLU A 57 9.04 -1.23 -30.79
N ARG A 58 8.68 -2.44 -31.26
CA ARG A 58 7.79 -2.50 -32.42
C ARG A 58 6.55 -1.74 -32.03
N GLU A 59 6.20 -0.73 -32.80
CA GLU A 59 4.95 0.00 -32.68
C GLU A 59 3.81 -1.03 -32.68
N PHE A 60 3.40 -1.45 -31.49
CA PHE A 60 2.32 -2.40 -31.32
C PHE A 60 1.08 -1.54 -31.44
N HIS A 61 0.59 -1.41 -32.66
CA HIS A 61 -0.79 -1.00 -32.84
C HIS A 61 -1.63 -2.10 -32.21
N GLU A 62 -2.12 -1.84 -31.00
CA GLU A 62 -3.31 -2.53 -30.53
C GLU A 62 -4.30 -2.46 -31.69
N PRO A 63 -4.81 -3.61 -32.18
CA PRO A 63 -5.81 -3.58 -33.23
C PRO A 63 -6.93 -2.66 -32.77
N ASP A 64 -7.43 -1.81 -33.66
CA ASP A 64 -8.57 -0.95 -33.36
C ASP A 64 -9.67 -1.84 -32.80
N LEU A 65 -9.95 -1.71 -31.50
CA LEU A 65 -10.97 -2.50 -30.83
C LEU A 65 -12.31 -2.13 -31.45
N VAL A 66 -12.90 -3.06 -32.19
CA VAL A 66 -14.22 -2.86 -32.78
C VAL A 66 -15.28 -3.28 -31.77
N GLU A 67 -16.50 -2.79 -31.96
CA GLU A 67 -17.65 -3.15 -31.11
C GLU A 67 -17.81 -4.68 -30.99
N GLU A 68 -17.49 -5.42 -32.03
CA GLU A 68 -17.54 -6.88 -32.06
C GLU A 68 -16.58 -7.55 -31.05
N ASP A 69 -15.42 -6.97 -30.77
CA ASP A 69 -14.46 -7.49 -29.79
C ASP A 69 -15.01 -7.38 -28.37
N TRP A 70 -15.69 -6.27 -28.08
CA TRP A 70 -16.40 -6.06 -26.82
C TRP A 70 -17.59 -6.99 -26.67
N LEU A 71 -18.33 -7.24 -27.76
CA LEU A 71 -19.43 -8.19 -27.78
C LEU A 71 -18.94 -9.63 -27.56
N GLU A 72 -17.80 -10.00 -28.12
CA GLU A 72 -17.19 -11.32 -27.93
C GLU A 72 -16.73 -11.52 -26.47
N LEU A 73 -16.11 -10.50 -25.87
CA LEU A 73 -15.76 -10.52 -24.45
C LEU A 73 -17.02 -10.62 -23.58
N ALA A 74 -18.08 -9.88 -23.90
CA ALA A 74 -19.34 -9.93 -23.18
C ALA A 74 -20.01 -11.32 -23.27
N ARG A 75 -19.86 -12.05 -24.38
CA ARG A 75 -20.32 -13.46 -24.50
C ARG A 75 -19.55 -14.44 -23.62
N GLN A 76 -18.31 -14.10 -23.22
CA GLN A 76 -17.50 -14.94 -22.33
C GLN A 76 -17.88 -14.74 -20.85
N LEU A 77 -18.57 -13.66 -20.51
CA LEU A 77 -19.12 -13.50 -19.17
C LEU A 77 -20.20 -14.56 -18.92
N PRO A 78 -20.33 -15.06 -17.68
CA PRO A 78 -21.51 -15.83 -17.30
C PRO A 78 -22.77 -15.04 -17.68
N ASP A 79 -23.82 -15.71 -18.17
CA ASP A 79 -25.16 -15.13 -18.43
C ASP A 79 -25.79 -14.67 -17.10
N CYS A 80 -25.21 -13.61 -16.53
CA CYS A 80 -25.57 -13.01 -15.27
C CYS A 80 -26.00 -11.58 -15.60
N PRO A 81 -27.30 -11.26 -15.58
CA PRO A 81 -27.76 -9.91 -15.80
C PRO A 81 -27.12 -8.96 -14.77
N PRO A 82 -26.89 -7.67 -15.08
CA PRO A 82 -26.29 -6.71 -14.15
C PRO A 82 -27.02 -6.60 -12.80
N SER A 83 -28.32 -6.90 -12.77
CA SER A 83 -29.14 -6.98 -11.55
C SER A 83 -28.85 -8.21 -10.66
N GLN A 84 -28.06 -9.16 -11.17
CA GLN A 84 -27.71 -10.44 -10.56
C GLN A 84 -26.22 -10.56 -10.27
N GLU A 85 -25.40 -9.59 -10.71
CA GLU A 85 -24.11 -9.35 -10.07
C GLU A 85 -24.36 -9.14 -8.59
N ALA A 86 -23.74 -9.98 -7.77
CA ALA A 86 -23.89 -10.01 -6.33
C ALA A 86 -23.22 -8.81 -5.63
N MET A 87 -23.26 -7.62 -6.26
CA MET A 87 -22.80 -6.37 -5.65
C MET A 87 -23.54 -6.12 -4.33
N ASP A 88 -24.82 -6.46 -4.24
CA ASP A 88 -25.62 -6.38 -3.01
C ASP A 88 -25.23 -7.41 -1.92
N LEU A 89 -24.42 -8.41 -2.28
CA LEU A 89 -23.86 -9.38 -1.33
C LEU A 89 -22.47 -8.93 -0.82
N LEU A 90 -21.84 -7.95 -1.47
CA LEU A 90 -20.55 -7.41 -1.07
C LEU A 90 -20.71 -6.66 0.27
N GLY A 91 -20.13 -7.19 1.34
CA GLY A 91 -20.27 -6.65 2.70
C GLY A 91 -21.38 -7.29 3.54
N ARG A 92 -22.15 -8.23 2.99
CA ARG A 92 -23.13 -9.03 3.75
C ARG A 92 -22.46 -10.17 4.50
N ARG A 93 -21.91 -9.83 5.66
CA ARG A 93 -21.22 -10.76 6.57
C ARG A 93 -22.07 -11.96 7.00
N ASP A 94 -23.39 -11.84 6.99
CA ASP A 94 -24.31 -12.93 7.31
C ASP A 94 -24.23 -14.08 6.30
N ILE A 95 -23.93 -13.78 5.04
CA ILE A 95 -23.73 -14.77 3.97
C ILE A 95 -22.42 -15.51 4.19
N ASP A 96 -21.34 -14.77 4.50
CA ASP A 96 -20.04 -15.37 4.82
C ASP A 96 -20.14 -16.30 6.03
N ILE A 97 -20.93 -15.95 7.05
CA ILE A 97 -21.14 -16.78 8.24
C ILE A 97 -21.90 -18.07 7.92
N GLN A 98 -22.86 -18.01 6.98
CA GLN A 98 -23.70 -19.15 6.61
C GLN A 98 -23.05 -20.06 5.56
N TYR A 99 -22.03 -19.58 4.86
CA TYR A 99 -21.32 -20.35 3.87
C TYR A 99 -20.45 -21.44 4.52
N ASP A 100 -20.53 -22.68 4.00
CA ASP A 100 -19.65 -23.75 4.45
C ASP A 100 -18.25 -23.58 3.84
N TRP A 101 -17.35 -23.02 4.65
CA TRP A 101 -15.96 -22.82 4.26
C TRP A 101 -15.12 -24.10 4.27
N THR A 102 -15.65 -25.24 4.73
CA THR A 102 -14.91 -26.52 4.85
C THR A 102 -14.14 -26.91 3.57
N PRO A 103 -14.66 -26.75 2.34
CA PRO A 103 -13.92 -27.08 1.12
C PRO A 103 -12.66 -26.24 0.87
N HIS A 104 -12.55 -25.07 1.50
CA HIS A 104 -11.41 -24.16 1.38
C HIS A 104 -10.37 -24.37 2.50
N VAL A 105 -10.72 -25.12 3.54
CA VAL A 105 -9.82 -25.48 4.63
C VAL A 105 -8.71 -26.40 4.11
N GLY A 106 -7.45 -26.09 4.43
CA GLY A 106 -6.29 -26.89 4.02
C GLY A 106 -5.76 -26.61 2.61
N ARG A 107 -6.35 -25.67 1.85
CA ARG A 107 -5.78 -25.20 0.57
C ARG A 107 -4.36 -24.65 0.76
N TYR A 108 -4.12 -24.02 1.91
CA TYR A 108 -2.80 -23.61 2.34
C TYR A 108 -2.35 -24.57 3.45
N ALA A 109 -1.58 -25.59 3.06
CA ALA A 109 -1.06 -26.60 3.96
C ALA A 109 0.19 -26.14 4.74
N ASP A 110 0.46 -24.83 4.78
CA ASP A 110 1.57 -24.30 5.55
C ASP A 110 1.35 -24.62 7.04
N PRO A 111 2.30 -25.31 7.70
CA PRO A 111 2.15 -25.72 9.10
C PRO A 111 1.90 -24.54 10.04
N GLY A 112 2.46 -23.37 9.75
CA GLY A 112 2.22 -22.16 10.51
C GLY A 112 0.78 -21.66 10.36
N ILE A 113 0.16 -21.80 9.18
CA ILE A 113 -1.22 -21.34 8.95
C ILE A 113 -2.18 -22.24 9.74
N VAL A 114 -1.93 -23.55 9.70
CA VAL A 114 -2.73 -24.54 10.43
C VAL A 114 -2.59 -24.38 11.95
N GLN A 115 -1.40 -24.03 12.43
CA GLN A 115 -1.13 -23.81 13.86
C GLN A 115 -1.51 -22.40 14.34
N GLY A 116 -1.89 -21.49 13.42
CA GLY A 116 -2.27 -20.11 13.72
C GLY A 116 -1.09 -19.16 13.98
N ASP A 117 0.14 -19.65 13.86
CA ASP A 117 1.36 -18.88 14.13
C ASP A 117 1.97 -18.24 12.88
N TYR A 118 1.47 -18.56 11.67
CA TYR A 118 2.01 -18.06 10.40
C TYR A 118 2.16 -16.55 10.38
N TRP A 119 1.07 -15.82 10.66
CA TRP A 119 1.10 -14.36 10.64
C TRP A 119 1.98 -13.79 11.74
N ARG A 120 1.98 -14.41 12.94
CA ARG A 120 2.86 -13.97 14.03
C ARG A 120 4.33 -14.12 13.67
N GLN A 121 4.70 -15.28 13.10
CA GLN A 121 6.06 -15.54 12.62
C GLN A 121 6.44 -14.63 11.46
N ARG A 122 5.52 -14.38 10.52
CA ARG A 122 5.76 -13.47 9.39
C ARG A 122 5.99 -12.03 9.86
N ILE A 123 5.18 -11.56 10.82
CA ILE A 123 5.34 -10.24 11.45
C ILE A 123 6.66 -10.15 12.21
N GLU A 124 7.07 -11.20 12.93
CA GLU A 124 8.34 -11.23 13.66
C GLU A 124 9.56 -11.27 12.73
N GLN A 125 9.49 -12.03 11.65
CA GLN A 125 10.55 -12.17 10.64
C GLN A 125 10.73 -10.89 9.82
N ASP A 126 9.62 -10.24 9.46
CA ASP A 126 9.59 -9.00 8.69
C ASP A 126 9.10 -7.85 9.59
N ARG A 127 9.66 -7.72 10.82
CA ARG A 127 9.34 -6.58 11.70
C ARG A 127 9.75 -5.29 11.01
N LEU A 128 8.75 -4.60 10.49
CA LEU A 128 8.86 -3.20 10.12
C LEU A 128 8.93 -2.41 11.43
N ASP A 129 10.09 -1.84 11.72
CA ASP A 129 10.21 -0.84 12.78
C ASP A 129 9.49 0.41 12.28
N MET A 130 8.20 0.47 12.58
CA MET A 130 7.37 1.62 12.27
C MET A 130 7.77 2.70 13.28
N ASP A 131 8.70 3.58 12.88
CA ASP A 131 9.07 4.79 13.63
C ASP A 131 7.89 5.77 13.59
N VAL A 132 6.84 5.43 14.31
CA VAL A 132 5.67 6.27 14.52
C VAL A 132 5.96 7.03 15.80
N GLU A 133 6.27 8.31 15.66
CA GLU A 133 6.42 9.18 16.82
C GLU A 133 5.11 9.20 17.63
N ASP A 134 5.20 8.93 18.93
CA ASP A 134 4.10 9.14 19.87
C ASP A 134 3.87 10.64 20.04
N LEU A 135 3.08 11.20 19.12
CA LEU A 135 2.75 12.62 19.11
C LEU A 135 1.65 12.90 20.16
N PRO A 136 1.85 13.90 21.03
CA PRO A 136 0.85 14.25 22.03
C PRO A 136 -0.37 14.91 21.36
N LEU A 137 -1.54 14.85 22.00
CA LEU A 137 -2.82 15.27 21.39
C LEU A 137 -2.83 16.73 20.92
N GLU A 138 -1.99 17.57 21.49
CA GLU A 138 -1.80 18.97 21.14
C GLU A 138 -1.31 19.14 19.69
N VAL A 139 -0.63 18.15 19.12
CA VAL A 139 -0.19 18.15 17.71
C VAL A 139 -1.38 18.20 16.76
N ARG A 140 -2.54 17.68 17.17
CA ARG A 140 -3.80 17.82 16.43
C ARG A 140 -4.11 19.26 16.05
N ASP A 141 -3.78 20.21 16.93
CA ASP A 141 -4.05 21.63 16.75
C ASP A 141 -3.03 22.32 15.81
N THR A 142 -1.99 21.60 15.41
CA THR A 142 -1.00 22.02 14.42
C THR A 142 -1.25 21.46 13.01
N LEU A 143 -2.22 20.56 12.86
CA LEU A 143 -2.60 19.97 11.57
C LEU A 143 -3.19 21.03 10.64
N ASN A 144 -2.91 20.91 9.34
CA ASN A 144 -3.59 21.73 8.35
C ASN A 144 -5.08 21.31 8.22
N PRO A 145 -5.94 22.14 7.59
CA PRO A 145 -7.38 21.87 7.52
C PRO A 145 -7.72 20.50 6.91
N GLU A 146 -6.99 20.07 5.89
CA GLU A 146 -7.21 18.80 5.18
C GLU A 146 -6.83 17.60 6.05
N GLN A 147 -5.69 17.68 6.73
CA GLN A 147 -5.21 16.67 7.68
C GLN A 147 -6.14 16.56 8.90
N ARG A 148 -6.69 17.69 9.35
CA ARG A 148 -7.65 17.76 10.47
C ARG A 148 -8.92 16.97 10.15
N ILE A 149 -9.45 17.11 8.93
CA ILE A 149 -10.65 16.37 8.49
C ILE A 149 -10.41 14.87 8.54
N VAL A 150 -9.27 14.41 8.04
CA VAL A 150 -8.90 12.99 8.04
C VAL A 150 -8.77 12.49 9.49
N TYR A 151 -8.03 13.20 10.33
CA TYR A 151 -7.84 12.85 11.74
C TYR A 151 -9.19 12.74 12.49
N ASP A 152 -10.02 13.77 12.40
CA ASP A 152 -11.30 13.82 13.12
C ASP A 152 -12.26 12.72 12.66
N THR A 153 -12.24 12.36 11.36
CA THR A 153 -13.03 11.26 10.80
C THR A 153 -12.62 9.92 11.41
N PHE A 154 -11.32 9.59 11.39
CA PHE A 154 -10.83 8.33 11.94
C PHE A 154 -11.07 8.24 13.45
N VAL A 155 -10.70 9.28 14.20
CA VAL A 155 -10.87 9.30 15.66
C VAL A 155 -12.35 9.20 16.04
N GLY A 156 -13.24 9.90 15.32
CA GLY A 156 -14.68 9.81 15.53
C GLY A 156 -15.22 8.39 15.33
N HIS A 157 -14.78 7.69 14.29
CA HIS A 157 -15.16 6.29 14.07
C HIS A 157 -14.67 5.35 15.18
N PHE A 158 -13.42 5.50 15.62
CA PHE A 158 -12.87 4.68 16.71
C PHE A 158 -13.60 4.91 18.04
N GLN A 159 -13.92 6.16 18.36
CA GLN A 159 -14.64 6.51 19.59
C GLN A 159 -16.07 5.98 19.55
N CYS A 160 -16.79 6.15 18.43
CA CYS A 160 -18.15 5.64 18.26
C CYS A 160 -18.22 4.11 18.41
N GLY A 161 -17.29 3.37 17.79
CA GLY A 161 -17.22 1.91 17.91
C GLY A 161 -16.83 1.41 19.31
N SER A 162 -16.15 2.24 20.12
CA SER A 162 -15.81 1.91 21.51
C SER A 162 -17.01 2.07 22.47
N GLU A 163 -17.91 3.01 22.16
CA GLU A 163 -19.14 3.24 22.92
C GLU A 163 -20.20 2.15 22.66
N GLU A 164 -20.27 1.63 21.44
CA GLU A 164 -21.14 0.48 21.10
C GLU A 164 -20.69 -0.82 21.79
N GLN A 165 -19.38 -1.05 21.92
CA GLN A 165 -18.86 -2.22 22.64
C GLN A 165 -19.05 -2.13 24.16
N ASN A 166 -18.98 -0.94 24.74
CA ASN A 166 -19.22 -0.72 26.18
C ASN A 166 -20.69 -0.66 26.57
N SER A 167 -21.61 -0.54 25.60
CA SER A 167 -23.06 -0.48 25.85
C SER A 167 -23.77 -1.84 25.74
N THR A 168 -23.04 -2.93 25.54
CA THR A 168 -23.61 -4.29 25.54
C THR A 168 -23.69 -4.79 26.99
N PRO A 169 -24.89 -4.96 27.59
CA PRO A 169 -24.99 -5.53 28.93
C PRO A 169 -24.68 -7.03 28.88
N ARG A 170 -23.94 -7.52 29.88
CA ARG A 170 -23.81 -8.96 30.18
C ARG A 170 -25.14 -9.55 30.64
#